data_AF-A0A9E2FE09-F1
#
_entry.id   AF-A0A9E2FE09-F1
#
_cell.length_a   1.000
_cell.length_b   1.000
_cell.length_c   1.000
_cell.angle_alpha   90.00
_cell.angle_beta   90.00
_cell.angle_gamma   90.00
#
_symmetry.space_group_name_H-M   'P 1'
#
loop_
_entity.id
_entity.type
_entity.pdbx_description
1 polymer ?
#
loop_
_entity_poly.entity_id
_entity_poly.type
_entity_poly.pdbx_seq_one_letter_code
_entity_poly.pdbx_strand_id
1 'polypeptide(L)'
;MRVRAALDRVVQALSVLGWQHRHPFIIEHLQRHANAFADPQAQPFEKFTSEIELRAWLDTWIEEDFEIWREVPGRHLVSGAAVKFDYVLQPKSHLIAHDFKPGPIGLEVKYLSPEGGFSRKASRFIWQAVSYTDCEFLLQGQAVRLPRVLLFSNLSFDEEVRLLRGIEPYALSNDRAKWSALLELANHANVGNLEMYGTRARRAGWRIAFAAGVYFRRSGASYALSNPRLFEKERIGNFG
;
A
#
# COMPACT_ATOMS: atom_id res chain seq x y z
N MET A 1 -20.63 16.01 -16.76
CA MET A 1 -20.86 17.30 -16.07
C MET A 1 -21.96 17.26 -14.98
N ARG A 2 -23.17 16.70 -15.23
CA ARG A 2 -24.26 16.66 -14.21
C ARG A 2 -23.99 15.81 -12.95
N VAL A 3 -23.27 14.70 -13.08
CA VAL A 3 -22.98 13.78 -11.95
C VAL A 3 -21.97 14.36 -10.96
N ARG A 4 -20.93 15.04 -11.44
CA ARG A 4 -19.93 15.71 -10.58
C ARG A 4 -20.55 16.82 -9.74
N ALA A 5 -21.34 17.70 -10.36
CA ALA A 5 -22.04 18.76 -9.63
C ALA A 5 -23.05 18.22 -8.61
N ALA A 6 -23.54 16.99 -8.78
CA ALA A 6 -24.37 16.32 -7.78
C ALA A 6 -23.50 15.75 -6.64
N LEU A 7 -22.39 15.08 -6.95
CA LEU A 7 -21.46 14.54 -5.95
C LEU A 7 -20.79 15.63 -5.11
N ASP A 8 -20.38 16.74 -5.72
CA ASP A 8 -19.78 17.88 -5.02
C ASP A 8 -20.80 18.51 -4.05
N ARG A 9 -22.07 18.59 -4.46
CA ARG A 9 -23.17 19.03 -3.58
C ARG A 9 -23.42 18.07 -2.42
N VAL A 10 -23.32 16.77 -2.65
CA VAL A 10 -23.43 15.76 -1.59
C VAL A 10 -22.26 15.86 -0.62
N VAL A 11 -21.03 15.98 -1.12
CA VAL A 11 -19.83 16.15 -0.27
C VAL A 11 -19.95 17.43 0.57
N GLN A 12 -20.36 18.54 -0.03
CA GLN A 12 -20.54 19.81 0.66
C GLN A 12 -21.65 19.73 1.73
N ALA A 13 -22.77 19.08 1.42
CA ALA A 13 -23.86 18.86 2.38
C ALA A 13 -23.41 17.98 3.57
N LEU A 14 -22.65 16.91 3.30
CA LEU A 14 -22.12 16.02 4.35
C LEU A 14 -21.06 16.71 5.22
N SER A 15 -20.23 17.59 4.64
CA SER A 15 -19.28 18.42 5.41
C SER A 15 -20.00 19.39 6.35
N VAL A 16 -21.09 20.04 5.91
CA VAL A 16 -21.92 20.92 6.75
C VAL A 16 -22.54 20.15 7.93
N LEU A 17 -22.88 18.88 7.75
CA LEU A 17 -23.42 18.02 8.80
C LEU A 17 -22.35 17.45 9.76
N GLY A 18 -21.08 17.84 9.60
CA GLY A 18 -19.97 17.34 10.43
C GLY A 18 -19.59 15.87 10.17
N TRP A 19 -20.13 15.27 9.10
CA TRP A 19 -19.89 13.85 8.78
C TRP A 19 -18.46 13.56 8.35
N GLN A 20 -17.70 14.57 7.93
CA GLN A 20 -16.27 14.43 7.66
C GLN A 20 -15.47 13.88 8.86
N HIS A 21 -15.94 14.12 10.09
CA HIS A 21 -15.32 13.60 11.31
C HIS A 21 -15.88 12.24 11.74
N ARG A 22 -17.15 11.95 11.42
CA ARG A 22 -17.84 10.71 11.84
C ARG A 22 -17.71 9.56 10.85
N HIS A 23 -17.67 9.87 9.55
CA HIS A 23 -17.60 8.91 8.46
C HIS A 23 -16.64 9.39 7.35
N PRO A 24 -15.33 9.57 7.66
CA PRO A 24 -14.35 10.09 6.70
C PRO A 24 -14.27 9.24 5.43
N PHE A 25 -14.53 7.93 5.53
CA PHE A 25 -14.50 7.01 4.40
C PHE A 25 -15.59 7.27 3.35
N ILE A 26 -16.78 7.76 3.76
CA ILE A 26 -17.89 8.06 2.83
C ILE A 26 -17.53 9.31 2.01
N ILE A 27 -17.01 10.34 2.67
CA ILE A 27 -16.53 11.55 2.01
C ILE A 27 -15.40 11.20 1.03
N GLU A 28 -14.41 10.43 1.49
CA GLU A 28 -13.28 9.98 0.68
C GLU A 28 -13.72 9.14 -0.52
N HIS A 29 -14.73 8.28 -0.35
CA HIS A 29 -15.29 7.47 -1.43
C HIS A 29 -16.04 8.34 -2.45
N LEU A 30 -16.87 9.28 -1.99
CA LEU A 30 -17.63 10.18 -2.87
C LEU A 30 -16.72 11.12 -3.66
N GLN A 31 -15.69 11.67 -3.02
CA GLN A 31 -14.68 12.50 -3.69
C GLN A 31 -13.88 11.71 -4.74
N ARG A 32 -13.51 10.45 -4.43
CA ARG A 32 -12.87 9.53 -5.39
C ARG A 32 -13.76 9.25 -6.61
N HIS A 33 -15.06 9.11 -6.41
CA HIS A 33 -16.01 8.92 -7.51
C HIS A 33 -16.25 10.21 -8.29
N ALA A 34 -16.35 11.36 -7.63
CA ALA A 34 -16.54 12.66 -8.29
C ALA A 34 -15.41 12.96 -9.29
N ASN A 35 -14.17 12.66 -8.90
CA ASN A 35 -12.98 12.82 -9.75
C ASN A 35 -12.98 11.86 -10.95
N ALA A 36 -13.51 10.64 -10.80
CA ALA A 36 -13.60 9.67 -11.89
C ALA A 36 -14.59 10.07 -13.00
N PHE A 37 -15.55 10.96 -12.71
CA PHE A 37 -16.55 11.45 -13.67
C PHE A 37 -16.21 12.85 -14.24
N ALA A 38 -15.04 13.40 -13.89
CA ALA A 38 -14.74 14.81 -14.10
C ALA A 38 -14.14 15.16 -15.46
N ASP A 39 -13.56 14.22 -16.21
CA ASP A 39 -12.75 14.59 -17.38
C ASP A 39 -12.94 13.68 -18.62
N PRO A 40 -13.78 14.10 -19.58
CA PRO A 40 -13.87 13.47 -20.91
C PRO A 40 -12.62 13.67 -21.78
N GLN A 41 -11.66 14.52 -21.35
CA GLN A 41 -10.35 14.73 -21.96
C GLN A 41 -9.21 14.23 -21.05
N ALA A 42 -9.51 13.34 -20.09
CA ALA A 42 -8.49 12.77 -19.21
C ALA A 42 -7.34 12.26 -20.07
N GLN A 43 -6.14 12.86 -19.88
CA GLN A 43 -4.94 12.40 -20.54
C GLN A 43 -4.85 10.88 -20.38
N PRO A 44 -4.40 10.14 -21.42
CA PRO A 44 -4.28 8.69 -21.33
C PRO A 44 -3.57 8.32 -20.05
N PHE A 45 -4.22 7.48 -19.24
CA PHE A 45 -3.69 6.99 -17.98
C PHE A 45 -2.32 6.35 -18.24
N GLU A 46 -1.26 6.96 -17.69
CA GLU A 46 0.11 6.47 -17.85
C GLU A 46 0.34 5.31 -16.89
N LYS A 47 0.26 4.08 -17.43
CA LYS A 47 0.46 2.85 -16.68
C LYS A 47 1.91 2.67 -16.29
N PHE A 48 2.15 1.98 -15.19
CA PHE A 48 3.44 1.33 -15.01
C PHE A 48 3.58 0.17 -16.00
N THR A 49 4.79 -0.01 -16.50
CA THR A 49 5.14 -1.05 -17.48
C THR A 49 6.16 -2.04 -16.92
N SER A 50 6.86 -1.66 -15.84
CA SER A 50 7.92 -2.49 -15.26
C SER A 50 8.14 -2.23 -13.78
N GLU A 51 8.85 -3.15 -13.14
CA GLU A 51 9.30 -3.02 -11.75
C GLU A 51 10.36 -1.91 -11.59
N ILE A 52 11.22 -1.73 -12.59
CA ILE A 52 12.25 -0.67 -12.64
C ILE A 52 11.58 0.70 -12.57
N GLU A 53 10.56 0.92 -13.40
CA GLU A 53 9.80 2.17 -13.43
C GLU A 53 9.06 2.44 -12.12
N LEU A 54 8.49 1.40 -11.51
CA LEU A 54 7.79 1.52 -10.22
C LEU A 54 8.75 1.90 -9.08
N ARG A 55 9.95 1.30 -9.05
CA ARG A 55 11.01 1.65 -8.09
C ARG A 55 11.50 3.07 -8.29
N ALA A 56 11.80 3.44 -9.54
CA ALA A 56 12.22 4.80 -9.87
C ALA A 56 11.18 5.84 -9.44
N TRP A 57 9.89 5.56 -9.66
CA TRP A 57 8.81 6.42 -9.20
C TRP A 57 8.75 6.54 -7.68
N LEU A 58 8.86 5.43 -6.96
CA LEU A 58 8.88 5.40 -5.49
C LEU A 58 10.04 6.22 -4.93
N ASP A 59 11.23 6.08 -5.52
CA ASP A 59 12.46 6.78 -5.13
C ASP A 59 12.34 8.31 -5.24
N THR A 60 11.45 8.83 -6.11
CA THR A 60 11.28 10.29 -6.26
C THR A 60 10.71 10.98 -5.03
N TRP A 61 10.11 10.24 -4.09
CA TRP A 61 9.36 10.86 -3.00
C TRP A 61 9.37 10.13 -1.67
N ILE A 62 9.65 8.83 -1.63
CA ILE A 62 9.57 8.05 -0.37
C ILE A 62 10.50 8.62 0.71
N GLU A 63 11.62 9.21 0.29
CA GLU A 63 12.59 9.89 1.15
C GLU A 63 12.03 11.13 1.85
N GLU A 64 10.88 11.68 1.42
CA GLU A 64 10.21 12.76 2.16
C GLU A 64 9.80 12.30 3.56
N ASP A 65 9.35 11.06 3.69
CA ASP A 65 8.73 10.52 4.90
C ASP A 65 9.62 9.49 5.64
N PHE A 66 10.56 8.87 4.92
CA PHE A 66 11.40 7.79 5.45
C PHE A 66 12.88 8.02 5.14
N GLU A 67 13.76 7.54 6.01
CA GLU A 67 15.12 7.21 5.62
C GLU A 67 15.11 5.83 4.98
N ILE A 68 15.83 5.64 3.87
CA ILE A 68 15.72 4.42 3.09
C ILE A 68 17.07 3.76 2.83
N TRP A 69 17.08 2.43 2.93
CA TRP A 69 18.18 1.59 2.50
C TRP A 69 17.66 0.65 1.42
N ARG A 70 18.39 0.56 0.31
CA ARG A 70 18.00 -0.21 -0.87
C ARG A 70 18.80 -1.50 -0.93
N GLU A 71 18.19 -2.56 -1.46
CA GLU A 71 18.84 -3.84 -1.73
C GLU A 71 19.60 -4.40 -0.51
N VAL A 72 18.95 -4.36 0.66
CA VAL A 72 19.58 -4.67 1.95
C VAL A 72 19.86 -6.17 2.05
N PRO A 73 21.12 -6.59 2.22
CA PRO A 73 21.45 -8.00 2.37
C PRO A 73 20.95 -8.52 3.71
N GLY A 74 20.57 -9.79 3.72
CA GLY A 74 20.08 -10.46 4.91
C GLY A 74 20.24 -11.97 4.86
N ARG A 75 19.67 -12.61 5.86
CA ARG A 75 19.72 -14.06 6.03
C ARG A 75 18.38 -14.57 6.56
N HIS A 76 17.88 -15.65 5.96
CA HIS A 76 16.73 -16.37 6.49
C HIS A 76 17.16 -17.16 7.75
N LEU A 77 16.45 -16.97 8.86
CA LEU A 77 16.92 -17.44 10.17
C LEU A 77 16.98 -18.98 10.28
N VAL A 78 16.04 -19.68 9.65
CA VAL A 78 15.95 -21.15 9.77
C VAL A 78 16.89 -21.86 8.81
N SER A 79 16.95 -21.40 7.55
CA SER A 79 17.72 -22.08 6.51
C SER A 79 19.14 -21.55 6.36
N GLY A 80 19.45 -20.38 6.95
CA GLY A 80 20.70 -19.68 6.75
C GLY A 80 20.89 -19.12 5.33
N ALA A 81 19.88 -19.22 4.46
CA ALA A 81 19.96 -18.78 3.08
C ALA A 81 20.17 -17.26 3.01
N ALA A 82 21.08 -16.81 2.15
CA ALA A 82 21.27 -15.41 1.84
C ALA A 82 20.03 -14.86 1.12
N VAL A 83 19.57 -13.69 1.55
CA VAL A 83 18.44 -12.98 0.93
C VAL A 83 18.82 -11.52 0.70
N LYS A 84 18.05 -10.84 -0.15
CA LYS A 84 18.22 -9.41 -0.43
C LYS A 84 16.84 -8.78 -0.45
N PHE A 85 16.66 -7.75 0.38
CA PHE A 85 15.38 -7.09 0.57
C PHE A 85 15.35 -5.78 -0.21
N ASP A 86 14.23 -5.46 -0.86
CA ASP A 86 14.17 -4.31 -1.77
C ASP A 86 14.44 -2.98 -1.08
N TYR A 87 13.66 -2.67 -0.04
CA TYR A 87 13.79 -1.44 0.74
C TYR A 87 13.57 -1.69 2.23
N VAL A 88 14.44 -1.14 3.06
CA VAL A 88 14.17 -0.93 4.49
C VAL A 88 13.87 0.54 4.68
N LEU A 89 12.74 0.85 5.32
CA LEU A 89 12.28 2.20 5.58
C LEU A 89 12.32 2.47 7.09
N GLN A 90 13.05 3.50 7.51
CA GLN A 90 13.00 4.01 8.88
C GLN A 90 12.13 5.28 8.89
N PRO A 91 11.05 5.35 9.70
CA PRO A 91 10.20 6.53 9.76
C PRO A 91 10.98 7.72 10.29
N LYS A 92 10.84 8.87 9.62
CA LYS A 92 11.41 10.14 10.08
C LYS A 92 10.65 10.69 11.29
N SER A 93 11.27 11.65 11.97
CA SER A 93 10.76 12.25 13.20
C SER A 93 9.36 12.84 13.07
N HIS A 94 8.99 13.43 11.93
CA HIS A 94 7.65 13.99 11.73
C HIS A 94 6.57 12.91 11.70
N LEU A 95 6.86 11.71 11.19
CA LEU A 95 5.92 10.59 11.27
C LEU A 95 5.74 10.15 12.73
N ILE A 96 6.85 10.02 13.47
CA ILE A 96 6.85 9.61 14.88
C ILE A 96 6.09 10.63 15.73
N ALA A 97 6.25 11.92 15.45
CA ALA A 97 5.50 13.00 16.10
C ALA A 97 3.97 12.93 15.86
N HIS A 98 3.54 12.15 14.88
CA HIS A 98 2.14 11.85 14.57
C HIS A 98 1.74 10.41 14.98
N ASP A 99 2.45 9.82 15.94
CA ASP A 99 2.22 8.49 16.51
C ASP A 99 2.51 7.31 15.57
N PHE A 100 3.33 7.54 14.54
CA PHE A 100 3.93 6.43 13.79
C PHE A 100 4.90 5.67 14.69
N LYS A 101 4.84 4.33 14.68
CA LYS A 101 5.66 3.49 15.54
C LYS A 101 7.12 3.57 15.13
N PRO A 102 8.04 3.91 16.04
CA PRO A 102 9.45 3.96 15.70
C PRO A 102 9.98 2.57 15.34
N GLY A 103 10.88 2.52 14.36
CA GLY A 103 11.59 1.32 13.94
C GLY A 103 11.44 1.01 12.45
N PRO A 104 12.33 0.17 11.91
CA PRO A 104 12.38 -0.09 10.49
C PRO A 104 11.24 -1.00 10.05
N ILE A 105 10.77 -0.78 8.83
CA ILE A 105 9.78 -1.61 8.14
C ILE A 105 10.33 -2.02 6.78
N GLY A 106 10.01 -3.23 6.34
CA GLY A 106 10.32 -3.65 4.99
C GLY A 106 9.30 -3.11 3.99
N LEU A 107 9.74 -2.74 2.80
CA LEU A 107 8.90 -2.54 1.62
C LEU A 107 9.44 -3.38 0.44
N GLU A 108 8.66 -4.38 0.01
CA GLU A 108 8.94 -5.20 -1.18
C GLU A 108 8.16 -4.66 -2.39
N VAL A 109 8.82 -4.51 -3.53
CA VAL A 109 8.26 -3.86 -4.72
C VAL A 109 8.07 -4.86 -5.85
N LYS A 110 6.85 -4.95 -6.39
CA LYS A 110 6.57 -5.83 -7.53
C LYS A 110 5.63 -5.22 -8.55
N TYR A 111 6.06 -5.18 -9.80
CA TYR A 111 5.13 -4.95 -10.91
C TYR A 111 4.32 -6.22 -11.20
N LEU A 112 3.00 -6.10 -11.19
CA LEU A 112 2.05 -7.18 -11.47
C LEU A 112 1.34 -6.85 -12.79
N SER A 113 1.68 -7.62 -13.84
CA SER A 113 1.05 -7.46 -15.15
C SER A 113 -0.44 -7.74 -15.05
N PRO A 114 -1.32 -6.82 -15.46
CA PRO A 114 -2.74 -7.09 -15.60
C PRO A 114 -3.03 -8.12 -16.71
N GLU A 115 -2.10 -8.23 -17.68
CA GLU A 115 -2.19 -9.09 -18.85
C GLU A 115 -1.38 -10.38 -18.59
N GLY A 116 -2.02 -11.55 -18.62
CA GLY A 116 -1.31 -12.85 -18.64
C GLY A 116 -1.10 -13.58 -17.31
N GLY A 117 -2.13 -13.71 -16.46
CA GLY A 117 -2.08 -14.62 -15.30
C GLY A 117 -1.50 -13.97 -14.03
N PHE A 118 -2.23 -12.98 -13.52
CA PHE A 118 -1.95 -12.22 -12.29
C PHE A 118 -1.64 -13.10 -11.06
N SER A 119 -2.43 -14.17 -10.87
CA SER A 119 -2.45 -14.94 -9.61
C SER A 119 -1.12 -15.59 -9.20
N ARG A 120 -0.34 -16.14 -10.14
CA ARG A 120 0.92 -16.83 -9.80
C ARG A 120 1.99 -15.84 -9.33
N LYS A 121 2.13 -14.70 -10.00
CA LYS A 121 3.12 -13.68 -9.64
C LYS A 121 2.73 -12.99 -8.33
N ALA A 122 1.44 -12.68 -8.16
CA ALA A 122 0.92 -12.10 -6.92
C ALA A 122 1.12 -13.03 -5.70
N SER A 123 0.83 -14.33 -5.85
CA SER A 123 1.05 -15.31 -4.79
C SER A 123 2.53 -15.43 -4.39
N ARG A 124 3.45 -15.48 -5.37
CA ARG A 124 4.89 -15.51 -5.09
C ARG A 124 5.38 -14.23 -4.41
N PHE A 125 4.89 -13.08 -4.85
CA PHE A 125 5.23 -11.79 -4.25
C PHE A 125 4.82 -11.73 -2.78
N ILE A 126 3.60 -12.17 -2.47
CA ILE A 126 3.12 -12.26 -1.09
C ILE A 126 3.96 -13.25 -0.28
N TRP A 127 4.21 -14.45 -0.82
CA TRP A 127 5.01 -15.45 -0.13
C TRP A 127 6.43 -14.96 0.17
N GLN A 128 7.03 -14.23 -0.76
CA GLN A 128 8.34 -13.61 -0.58
C GLN A 128 8.32 -12.61 0.60
N ALA A 129 7.34 -11.70 0.64
CA ALA A 129 7.17 -10.77 1.76
C ALA A 129 6.94 -11.47 3.10
N VAL A 130 6.12 -12.55 3.11
CA VAL A 130 5.91 -13.38 4.30
C VAL A 130 7.23 -14.00 4.76
N SER A 131 7.98 -14.63 3.86
CA SER A 131 9.25 -15.28 4.19
C SER A 131 10.29 -14.31 4.78
N TYR A 132 10.23 -13.03 4.40
CA TYR A 132 11.13 -12.02 4.93
C TYR A 132 10.83 -11.61 6.37
N THR A 133 9.63 -11.88 6.88
CA THR A 133 9.35 -11.75 8.32
C THR A 133 10.12 -12.78 9.15
N ASP A 134 10.64 -13.84 8.51
CA ASP A 134 11.54 -14.85 9.09
C ASP A 134 13.02 -14.64 8.74
N CYS A 135 13.38 -13.45 8.23
CA CYS A 135 14.76 -13.05 7.97
C CYS A 135 15.30 -11.98 8.94
N GLU A 136 16.61 -11.87 9.04
CA GLU A 136 17.31 -10.70 9.57
C GLU A 136 18.06 -9.99 8.45
N PHE A 137 18.22 -8.68 8.57
CA PHE A 137 18.83 -7.84 7.54
C PHE A 137 19.94 -6.99 8.14
N LEU A 138 21.01 -6.78 7.37
CA LEU A 138 22.19 -6.06 7.82
C LEU A 138 22.00 -4.56 7.55
N LEU A 139 21.57 -3.82 8.57
CA LEU A 139 21.41 -2.38 8.51
C LEU A 139 22.58 -1.71 9.23
N GLN A 140 23.42 -0.97 8.49
CA GLN A 140 24.58 -0.26 9.06
C GLN A 140 25.50 -1.18 9.90
N GLY A 141 25.67 -2.43 9.49
CA GLY A 141 26.49 -3.42 10.21
C GLY A 141 25.79 -4.13 11.37
N GLN A 142 24.52 -3.82 11.66
CA GLN A 142 23.73 -4.50 12.69
C GLN A 142 22.67 -5.42 12.05
N ALA A 143 22.51 -6.61 12.61
CA ALA A 143 21.42 -7.50 12.23
C ALA A 143 20.12 -7.01 12.84
N VAL A 144 19.13 -6.74 11.99
CA VAL A 144 17.83 -6.20 12.40
C VAL A 144 16.70 -7.07 11.83
N ARG A 145 15.70 -7.34 12.66
CA ARG A 145 14.44 -7.99 12.26
C ARG A 145 13.47 -6.92 11.77
N LEU A 146 12.78 -7.18 10.68
CA LEU A 146 11.71 -6.31 10.20
C LEU A 146 10.37 -6.83 10.76
N PRO A 147 9.80 -6.19 11.78
CA PRO A 147 8.56 -6.67 12.41
C PRO A 147 7.38 -6.61 11.44
N ARG A 148 7.47 -5.80 10.39
CA ARG A 148 6.45 -5.60 9.36
C ARG A 148 7.10 -5.51 7.99
N VAL A 149 6.44 -6.12 7.01
CA VAL A 149 6.78 -5.98 5.59
C VAL A 149 5.57 -5.43 4.86
N LEU A 150 5.79 -4.45 4.00
CA LEU A 150 4.79 -3.84 3.16
C LEU A 150 5.00 -4.30 1.71
N LEU A 151 3.90 -4.53 1.03
CA LEU A 151 3.87 -4.75 -0.41
C LEU A 151 3.63 -3.41 -1.11
N PHE A 152 4.36 -3.18 -2.19
CA PHE A 152 4.11 -2.08 -3.11
C PHE A 152 4.09 -2.58 -4.55
N SER A 153 3.03 -2.28 -5.28
CA SER A 153 2.89 -2.70 -6.68
C SER A 153 2.21 -1.61 -7.51
N ASN A 154 2.12 -1.80 -8.82
CA ASN A 154 1.21 -0.98 -9.63
C ASN A 154 -0.23 -1.06 -9.10
N LEU A 155 -0.65 -2.19 -8.51
CA LEU A 155 -1.96 -2.31 -7.88
C LEU A 155 -2.09 -1.57 -6.53
N SER A 156 -1.03 -0.91 -6.04
CA SER A 156 -1.14 0.04 -4.94
C SER A 156 -1.87 1.34 -5.35
N PHE A 157 -2.16 1.52 -6.65
CA PHE A 157 -2.87 2.66 -7.20
C PHE A 157 -4.29 2.27 -7.60
N ASP A 158 -5.28 3.05 -7.15
CA ASP A 158 -6.70 2.80 -7.46
C ASP A 158 -6.98 2.72 -8.97
N GLU A 159 -6.25 3.47 -9.80
CA GLU A 159 -6.43 3.49 -11.27
C GLU A 159 -5.94 2.22 -11.95
N GLU A 160 -4.79 1.67 -11.53
CA GLU A 160 -4.28 0.39 -12.03
C GLU A 160 -5.17 -0.78 -11.59
N VAL A 161 -5.68 -0.74 -10.34
CA VAL A 161 -6.65 -1.72 -9.85
C VAL A 161 -7.93 -1.71 -10.69
N ARG A 162 -8.33 -0.57 -11.24
CA ARG A 162 -9.50 -0.50 -12.15
C ARG A 162 -9.24 -1.16 -13.50
N LEU A 163 -8.00 -1.31 -13.94
CA LEU A 163 -7.70 -2.05 -15.18
C LEU A 163 -7.99 -3.54 -15.03
N LEU A 164 -7.91 -4.07 -13.81
CA LEU A 164 -8.48 -5.38 -13.45
C LEU A 164 -10.01 -5.41 -13.55
N ARG A 165 -10.70 -4.39 -14.09
CA ARG A 165 -12.15 -4.41 -14.38
C ARG A 165 -12.46 -4.50 -15.88
N GLY A 166 -11.49 -4.23 -16.75
CA GLY A 166 -11.71 -4.05 -18.19
C GLY A 166 -11.39 -5.26 -19.08
N ILE A 167 -10.72 -6.28 -18.54
CA ILE A 167 -10.21 -7.44 -19.29
C ILE A 167 -11.00 -8.70 -18.85
N GLU A 168 -12.15 -8.93 -19.47
CA GLU A 168 -13.09 -10.06 -19.23
C GLU A 168 -13.76 -10.20 -17.83
N PRO A 169 -15.08 -9.95 -17.71
CA PRO A 169 -15.82 -9.96 -16.44
C PRO A 169 -15.71 -11.24 -15.59
N TYR A 170 -15.55 -12.42 -16.21
CA TYR A 170 -15.57 -13.70 -15.49
C TYR A 170 -14.21 -14.09 -14.90
N ALA A 171 -13.08 -13.73 -15.52
CA ALA A 171 -11.74 -14.00 -14.98
C ALA A 171 -11.37 -13.06 -13.81
N LEU A 172 -11.89 -11.83 -13.82
CA LEU A 172 -11.53 -10.74 -12.91
C LEU A 172 -12.17 -10.80 -11.52
N SER A 173 -13.43 -11.26 -11.43
CA SER A 173 -14.10 -11.54 -10.15
C SER A 173 -13.23 -12.44 -9.27
N ASN A 174 -12.60 -13.44 -9.92
CA ASN A 174 -11.72 -14.39 -9.26
C ASN A 174 -10.40 -13.76 -8.82
N ASP A 175 -9.78 -12.91 -9.64
CA ASP A 175 -8.45 -12.35 -9.35
C ASP A 175 -8.46 -11.31 -8.23
N ARG A 176 -9.52 -10.49 -8.13
CA ARG A 176 -9.69 -9.59 -6.97
C ARG A 176 -9.96 -10.36 -5.70
N ALA A 177 -10.84 -11.37 -5.75
CA ALA A 177 -11.13 -12.22 -4.60
C ALA A 177 -9.87 -12.96 -4.13
N LYS A 178 -9.07 -13.48 -5.07
CA LYS A 178 -7.76 -14.08 -4.78
C LYS A 178 -6.78 -13.10 -4.17
N TRP A 179 -6.66 -11.89 -4.72
CA TRP A 179 -5.78 -10.86 -4.16
C TRP A 179 -6.17 -10.54 -2.71
N SER A 180 -7.45 -10.27 -2.47
CA SER A 180 -7.97 -10.03 -1.11
C SER A 180 -7.71 -11.22 -0.19
N ALA A 181 -7.99 -12.44 -0.62
CA ALA A 181 -7.75 -13.65 0.17
C ALA A 181 -6.26 -13.86 0.50
N LEU A 182 -5.37 -13.60 -0.48
CA LEU A 182 -3.93 -13.68 -0.26
C LEU A 182 -3.46 -12.60 0.73
N LEU A 183 -4.00 -11.37 0.64
CA LEU A 183 -3.69 -10.30 1.59
C LEU A 183 -4.20 -10.60 3.00
N GLU A 184 -5.37 -11.22 3.14
CA GLU A 184 -5.90 -11.69 4.42
C GLU A 184 -4.96 -12.71 5.06
N LEU A 185 -4.45 -13.66 4.28
CA LEU A 185 -3.45 -14.62 4.77
C LEU A 185 -2.14 -13.93 5.14
N ALA A 186 -1.62 -13.06 4.28
CA ALA A 186 -0.37 -12.33 4.49
C ALA A 186 -0.42 -11.45 5.75
N ASN A 187 -1.60 -10.90 6.06
CA ASN A 187 -1.85 -10.14 7.26
C ASN A 187 -1.55 -10.97 8.53
N HIS A 188 -1.83 -12.26 8.56
CA HIS A 188 -1.44 -13.11 9.70
C HIS A 188 0.08 -13.21 9.89
N ALA A 189 0.85 -13.05 8.82
CA ALA A 189 2.30 -12.98 8.83
C ALA A 189 2.83 -11.54 8.85
N ASN A 190 2.07 -10.59 9.43
CA ASN A 190 2.54 -9.21 9.63
C ASN A 190 2.88 -8.44 8.34
N VAL A 191 2.30 -8.87 7.21
CA VAL A 191 2.43 -8.21 5.91
C VAL A 191 1.26 -7.24 5.68
N GLY A 192 1.56 -6.03 5.22
CA GLY A 192 0.60 -5.00 4.81
C GLY A 192 0.85 -4.49 3.39
N ASN A 193 0.16 -3.42 3.00
CA ASN A 193 0.35 -2.71 1.74
C ASN A 193 0.69 -1.24 2.01
N LEU A 194 1.60 -0.71 1.20
CA LEU A 194 1.69 0.72 0.96
C LEU A 194 0.77 1.05 -0.23
N GLU A 195 -0.27 1.85 0.01
CA GLU A 195 -1.28 2.21 -0.97
C GLU A 195 -1.21 3.71 -1.27
N MET A 196 -1.45 4.10 -2.52
CA MET A 196 -1.31 5.47 -2.98
C MET A 196 -2.66 6.15 -3.14
N TYR A 197 -2.72 7.39 -2.68
CA TYR A 197 -3.80 8.31 -3.04
C TYR A 197 -3.42 9.09 -4.28
N GLY A 198 -4.36 9.23 -5.21
CA GLY A 198 -4.16 9.93 -6.47
C GLY A 198 -3.62 9.02 -7.57
N THR A 199 -2.91 9.62 -8.51
CA THR A 199 -2.40 8.95 -9.72
C THR A 199 -0.88 8.92 -9.70
N ARG A 200 -0.27 8.16 -10.62
CA ARG A 200 1.19 8.20 -10.83
C ARG A 200 1.69 9.63 -11.08
N ALA A 201 1.00 10.40 -11.92
CA ALA A 201 1.37 11.77 -12.26
C ALA A 201 1.00 12.79 -11.17
N ARG A 202 -0.01 12.50 -10.34
CA ARG A 202 -0.54 13.40 -9.31
C ARG A 202 -0.76 12.65 -8.01
N ARG A 203 0.31 12.43 -7.27
CA ARG A 203 0.30 11.86 -5.91
C ARG A 203 -0.41 12.83 -4.95
N ALA A 204 -1.44 12.34 -4.26
CA ALA A 204 -2.17 13.09 -3.24
C ALA A 204 -1.81 12.65 -1.81
N GLY A 205 -1.11 11.53 -1.65
CA GLY A 205 -0.70 10.97 -0.37
C GLY A 205 -0.53 9.46 -0.44
N TRP A 206 -0.41 8.82 0.71
CA TRP A 206 -0.28 7.37 0.84
C TRP A 206 -0.92 6.88 2.14
N ARG A 207 -1.16 5.58 2.24
CA ARG A 207 -1.51 4.93 3.49
C ARG A 207 -0.84 3.58 3.62
N ILE A 208 -0.61 3.18 4.87
CA ILE A 208 -0.24 1.82 5.21
C ILE A 208 -1.50 1.11 5.66
N ALA A 209 -1.89 0.09 4.91
CA ALA A 209 -3.09 -0.69 5.16
C ALA A 209 -2.74 -2.16 5.38
N PHE A 210 -3.53 -2.79 6.24
CA PHE A 210 -3.53 -4.22 6.47
C PHE A 210 -4.92 -4.74 6.11
N ALA A 211 -5.08 -6.06 5.96
CA ALA A 211 -6.40 -6.63 5.65
C ALA A 211 -7.47 -6.23 6.68
N ALA A 212 -7.08 -6.04 7.95
CA ALA A 212 -7.98 -5.65 9.03
C ALA A 212 -8.22 -4.13 9.17
N GLY A 213 -7.60 -3.29 8.34
CA GLY A 213 -7.83 -1.84 8.34
C GLY A 213 -6.60 -1.00 8.02
N VAL A 214 -6.76 0.32 8.10
CA VAL A 214 -5.68 1.28 7.88
C VAL A 214 -4.91 1.48 9.18
N TYR A 215 -3.59 1.40 9.12
CA TYR A 215 -2.70 1.72 10.23
C TYR A 215 -2.46 3.22 10.29
N PHE A 216 -1.90 3.79 9.22
CA PHE A 216 -1.43 5.17 9.16
C PHE A 216 -1.63 5.73 7.77
N ARG A 217 -1.83 7.05 7.66
CA ARG A 217 -1.99 7.71 6.36
C ARG A 217 -1.38 9.11 6.33
N ARG A 218 -0.98 9.51 5.14
CA ARG A 218 -0.67 10.89 4.73
C ARG A 218 -1.66 11.33 3.66
N SER A 219 -2.21 12.53 3.80
CA SER A 219 -3.05 13.19 2.79
C SER A 219 -2.60 14.64 2.64
N GLY A 220 -1.98 14.96 1.51
CA GLY A 220 -1.25 16.22 1.34
C GLY A 220 -0.14 16.37 2.38
N ALA A 221 -0.25 17.41 3.22
CA ALA A 221 0.67 17.67 4.33
C ALA A 221 0.18 17.12 5.69
N SER A 222 -1.00 16.51 5.73
CA SER A 222 -1.58 15.98 6.98
C SER A 222 -1.25 14.52 7.18
N TYR A 223 -0.94 14.15 8.43
CA TYR A 223 -0.65 12.79 8.86
C TYR A 223 -1.66 12.35 9.92
N ALA A 224 -2.04 11.08 9.90
CA ALA A 224 -2.98 10.53 10.88
C ALA A 224 -2.75 9.04 11.14
N LEU A 225 -2.56 8.70 12.42
CA LEU A 225 -2.72 7.35 12.92
C LEU A 225 -4.21 6.98 12.92
N SER A 226 -4.53 5.82 12.36
CA SER A 226 -5.91 5.31 12.29
C SER A 226 -6.16 4.18 13.30
N ASN A 227 -5.28 3.18 13.35
CA ASN A 227 -5.40 2.06 14.28
C ASN A 227 -4.03 1.52 14.71
N PRO A 228 -3.52 1.92 15.90
CA PRO A 228 -2.19 1.50 16.37
C PRO A 228 -2.06 -0.01 16.55
N ARG A 229 -3.15 -0.71 16.87
CA ARG A 229 -3.15 -2.15 17.15
C ARG A 229 -2.70 -3.01 15.96
N LEU A 230 -2.78 -2.48 14.73
CA LEU A 230 -2.32 -3.18 13.53
C LEU A 230 -0.79 -3.36 13.50
N PHE A 231 -0.04 -2.43 14.11
CA PHE A 231 1.42 -2.48 14.22
C PHE A 231 1.92 -3.07 15.55
N GLU A 232 1.06 -3.16 16.55
CA GLU A 232 1.38 -3.71 17.87
C GLU A 232 1.13 -5.21 17.98
N LYS A 233 0.12 -5.73 17.28
CA LYS A 233 -0.30 -7.14 17.44
C LYS A 233 0.79 -8.09 16.93
N GLU A 234 1.46 -8.79 17.84
CA GLU A 234 2.24 -9.97 17.48
C GLU A 234 1.28 -11.08 17.09
N ARG A 235 1.36 -11.52 15.84
CA ARG A 235 0.53 -12.59 15.29
C ARG A 235 1.36 -13.86 15.22
N ILE A 236 1.61 -14.43 16.39
CA ILE A 236 2.16 -15.77 16.54
C ILE A 236 0.96 -16.72 16.70
N GLY A 237 1.02 -17.92 16.13
CA GLY A 237 -0.10 -18.86 15.94
C GLY A 237 -0.81 -19.42 17.18
N ASN A 238 -0.86 -18.67 18.29
CA ASN A 238 -1.69 -18.93 19.45
C ASN A 238 -3.01 -18.16 19.29
N PHE A 239 -3.93 -18.69 18.50
CA PHE A 239 -5.30 -18.19 18.42
C PHE A 239 -6.09 -18.77 19.59
N GLY A 240 -5.94 -18.15 20.77
CA GLY A 240 -6.76 -18.38 21.96
C GLY A 240 -7.95 -17.44 22.02
#